data_AF-A0A562PKJ4-F1
#
_entry.id   AF-A0A562PKJ4-F1
#
_cell.length_a   1.000
_cell.length_b   1.000
_cell.length_c   1.000
_cell.angle_alpha   90.00
_cell.angle_beta   90.00
_cell.angle_gamma   90.00
#
_symmetry.space_group_name_H-M   'P 1'
#
loop_
_entity.id
_entity.type
_entity.pdbx_description
1 polymer ?
#
loop_
_entity_poly.entity_id
_entity_poly.type
_entity_poly.pdbx_seq_one_letter_code
_entity_poly.pdbx_strand_id
1 'polypeptide(L)'
;MPNKLDKLNELNELLKSGAISQQEFESLKTEIINSQSINPNSEKPETKNNIEKNVDKEKISLKSFTDNGGIFIKAPDIQYLNIKDISNSNIEILKPFIRQKQIHSPAEMTSDEITIGNKIFSALEIAEMNSERPGFNYAFGSIVSVFCSGVALYFITISPCFIILGAGSSLITSLIISITTLNKVDATKLDKMFSYIALALGVIAIVVYLNSGE
;
A
#
# COMPACT_ATOMS: atom_id res chain seq x y z
N MET A 1 -16.53 -43.44 -46.62
CA MET A 1 -15.56 -42.73 -45.74
C MET A 1 -14.45 -42.23 -46.64
N PRO A 2 -14.19 -40.92 -46.72
CA PRO A 2 -13.15 -40.39 -47.60
C PRO A 2 -11.80 -40.95 -47.15
N ASN A 3 -11.06 -41.54 -48.09
CA ASN A 3 -9.89 -42.34 -47.79
C ASN A 3 -8.80 -41.41 -47.25
N LYS A 4 -8.03 -41.82 -46.24
CA LYS A 4 -6.90 -41.00 -45.70
C LYS A 4 -5.95 -40.54 -46.82
N LEU A 5 -5.90 -41.32 -47.90
CA LEU A 5 -5.16 -41.03 -49.13
C LEU A 5 -5.65 -39.77 -49.86
N ASP A 6 -6.96 -39.53 -49.92
CA ASP A 6 -7.54 -38.39 -50.64
C ASP A 6 -7.20 -37.06 -49.93
N LYS A 7 -7.25 -37.06 -48.59
CA LYS A 7 -6.88 -35.89 -47.77
C LYS A 7 -5.39 -35.58 -47.82
N LEU A 8 -4.54 -36.59 -47.95
CA LEU A 8 -3.09 -36.38 -48.13
C LEU A 8 -2.76 -35.83 -49.53
N ASN A 9 -3.51 -36.22 -50.56
CA ASN A 9 -3.36 -35.68 -51.90
C ASN A 9 -3.79 -34.21 -51.97
N GLU A 10 -4.92 -33.85 -51.36
CA GLU A 10 -5.38 -32.46 -51.27
C GLU A 10 -4.39 -31.56 -50.52
N LEU A 11 -3.81 -32.06 -49.41
CA LEU A 11 -2.78 -31.34 -48.66
C LEU A 11 -1.50 -31.09 -49.49
N ASN A 12 -1.14 -32.04 -50.36
CA ASN A 12 0.01 -31.90 -51.25
C ASN A 12 -0.25 -30.91 -52.40
N GLU A 13 -1.49 -30.80 -52.89
CA GLU A 13 -1.87 -29.76 -53.85
C GLU A 13 -1.84 -28.36 -53.24
N LEU A 14 -2.25 -28.22 -51.97
CA LEU A 14 -2.18 -26.94 -51.23
C LEU A 14 -0.73 -26.47 -50.97
N LEU A 15 0.21 -27.41 -50.76
CA LEU A 15 1.62 -27.07 -50.67
C LEU A 15 2.17 -26.62 -52.04
N LYS A 16 1.81 -27.33 -53.12
CA LYS A 16 2.23 -26.98 -54.48
C LYS A 16 1.65 -25.65 -54.97
N SER A 17 0.46 -25.27 -54.52
CA SER A 17 -0.14 -23.98 -54.83
C SER A 17 0.42 -22.83 -54.00
N GLY A 18 1.29 -23.12 -53.02
CA GLY A 18 1.87 -22.12 -52.11
C GLY A 18 0.86 -21.56 -51.10
N ALA A 19 -0.32 -22.17 -50.99
CA ALA A 19 -1.36 -21.75 -50.04
C ALA A 19 -0.99 -22.06 -48.59
N ILE A 20 -0.10 -23.04 -48.37
CA ILE A 20 0.43 -23.40 -47.06
C ILE A 20 1.96 -23.46 -47.09
N SER A 21 2.58 -23.19 -45.95
CA SER A 21 4.02 -23.30 -45.76
C SER A 21 4.47 -24.74 -45.50
N GLN A 22 5.76 -25.01 -45.71
CA GLN A 22 6.35 -26.35 -45.46
C GLN A 22 6.16 -26.81 -44.00
N GLN A 23 6.18 -25.88 -43.04
CA GLN A 23 5.95 -26.19 -41.61
C GLN A 23 4.50 -26.58 -41.32
N GLU A 24 3.54 -25.89 -41.94
CA GLU A 24 2.11 -26.21 -41.81
C GLU A 24 1.78 -27.56 -42.47
N PHE A 25 2.44 -27.88 -43.58
CA PHE A 25 2.31 -29.17 -44.24
C PHE A 25 2.76 -30.34 -43.34
N GLU A 26 3.90 -30.22 -42.65
CA GLU A 26 4.38 -31.27 -41.77
C GLU A 26 3.47 -31.47 -40.55
N SER A 27 2.98 -30.38 -39.94
CA SER A 27 2.02 -30.45 -38.83
C SER A 27 0.72 -31.16 -39.25
N LEU A 28 0.11 -30.75 -40.37
CA LEU A 28 -1.15 -31.31 -40.85
C LEU A 28 -1.00 -32.77 -41.33
N LYS A 29 0.15 -33.13 -41.91
CA LYS A 29 0.48 -34.52 -42.25
C LYS A 29 0.54 -35.39 -41.00
N THR A 30 1.15 -34.91 -39.91
CA THR A 30 1.21 -35.67 -38.65
C THR A 30 -0.17 -35.84 -38.02
N GLU A 31 -1.05 -34.84 -38.11
CA GLU A 31 -2.42 -34.90 -37.60
C GLU A 31 -3.28 -35.92 -38.36
N ILE A 32 -3.18 -35.97 -39.69
CA ILE A 32 -3.91 -36.94 -40.53
C ILE A 32 -3.45 -38.38 -40.24
N ILE A 33 -2.14 -38.57 -40.01
CA ILE A 33 -1.56 -39.90 -39.71
C ILE A 33 -1.92 -40.33 -38.28
N ASN A 34 -1.80 -39.43 -37.30
CA ASN A 34 -2.05 -39.71 -35.86
C ASN A 34 -3.52 -39.68 -35.45
N SER A 35 -4.44 -39.53 -36.41
CA SER A 35 -5.87 -39.81 -36.20
C SER A 35 -6.10 -41.32 -35.98
N GLN A 36 -5.64 -41.81 -34.83
CA GLN A 36 -6.00 -43.09 -34.24
C GLN A 36 -7.10 -42.80 -33.21
N SER A 37 -8.23 -43.46 -33.43
CA SER A 37 -9.50 -43.34 -32.73
C SER A 37 -9.36 -43.28 -31.20
N ILE A 38 -9.72 -42.14 -30.60
CA ILE A 38 -9.88 -42.02 -29.15
C ILE A 38 -11.30 -42.48 -28.80
N ASN A 39 -11.36 -43.62 -28.11
CA ASN A 39 -12.55 -44.21 -27.52
C ASN A 39 -12.80 -43.53 -26.15
N PRO A 40 -13.97 -42.93 -25.86
CA PRO A 40 -14.21 -42.24 -24.61
C PRO A 40 -14.69 -43.25 -23.57
N ASN A 41 -13.76 -43.89 -22.84
CA ASN A 41 -14.01 -44.47 -21.52
C ASN A 41 -12.71 -45.06 -20.96
N SER A 42 -12.04 -44.32 -20.09
CA SER A 42 -11.14 -44.91 -19.09
C SER A 42 -11.05 -43.99 -17.87
N GLU A 43 -11.71 -44.42 -16.80
CA GLU A 43 -11.50 -43.93 -15.44
C GLU A 43 -10.07 -44.27 -14.95
N LYS A 44 -9.49 -43.33 -14.18
CA LYS A 44 -8.57 -43.45 -13.02
C LYS A 44 -7.43 -42.41 -13.07
N PRO A 45 -6.74 -42.11 -11.95
CA PRO A 45 -7.19 -42.01 -10.55
C PRO A 45 -6.69 -40.70 -9.89
N GLU A 46 -7.17 -40.44 -8.68
CA GLU A 46 -6.67 -39.38 -7.80
C GLU A 46 -5.15 -39.50 -7.55
N THR A 47 -4.44 -38.38 -7.61
CA THR A 47 -3.25 -38.16 -6.78
C THR A 47 -3.31 -36.75 -6.24
N LYS A 48 -3.87 -36.62 -5.03
CA LYS A 48 -3.61 -35.48 -4.15
C LYS A 48 -2.19 -35.65 -3.62
N ASN A 49 -1.38 -34.60 -3.67
CA ASN A 49 -0.88 -33.99 -2.43
C ASN A 49 -0.17 -32.65 -2.70
N ASN A 50 -0.57 -31.69 -1.86
CA ASN A 50 0.12 -30.45 -1.50
C ASN A 50 0.11 -29.30 -2.50
N ILE A 51 -1.08 -28.76 -2.71
CA ILE A 51 -1.25 -27.30 -2.73
C ILE A 51 -2.10 -26.97 -1.52
N GLU A 52 -1.48 -26.29 -0.54
CA GLU A 52 -2.11 -25.81 0.66
C GLU A 52 -3.43 -25.09 0.33
N LYS A 53 -4.54 -25.69 0.77
CA LYS A 53 -5.80 -24.99 0.98
C LYS A 53 -5.60 -24.04 2.14
N ASN A 54 -5.19 -22.81 1.86
CA ASN A 54 -5.53 -21.66 2.68
C ASN A 54 -5.07 -20.39 1.99
N VAL A 55 -5.94 -19.77 1.19
CA VAL A 55 -6.18 -18.32 1.23
C VAL A 55 -7.53 -18.10 0.50
N ASP A 56 -8.62 -18.06 1.25
CA ASP A 56 -9.81 -17.28 0.84
C ASP A 56 -9.40 -15.81 0.80
N LYS A 57 -8.90 -15.35 -0.35
CA LYS A 57 -8.82 -13.93 -0.71
C LYS A 57 -9.70 -13.78 -1.93
N GLU A 58 -10.77 -13.02 -1.76
CA GLU A 58 -11.80 -12.67 -2.72
C GLU A 58 -11.28 -12.64 -4.17
N LYS A 59 -11.45 -13.75 -4.88
CA LYS A 59 -11.02 -13.87 -6.27
C LYS A 59 -12.13 -13.33 -7.15
N ILE A 60 -11.99 -12.12 -7.68
CA ILE A 60 -12.89 -11.63 -8.74
C ILE A 60 -12.74 -12.56 -9.94
N SER A 61 -13.72 -13.43 -10.15
CA SER A 61 -13.77 -14.34 -11.29
C SER A 61 -14.46 -13.64 -12.45
N LEU A 62 -13.66 -13.16 -13.41
CA LEU A 62 -14.20 -12.61 -14.65
C LEU A 62 -14.73 -13.77 -15.51
N LYS A 63 -16.03 -13.71 -15.84
CA LYS A 63 -16.64 -14.67 -16.75
C LYS A 63 -16.22 -14.33 -18.18
N SER A 64 -15.79 -15.33 -18.92
CA SER A 64 -15.63 -15.24 -20.38
C SER A 64 -16.97 -14.96 -21.04
N PHE A 65 -16.96 -14.26 -22.17
CA PHE A 65 -18.15 -14.01 -22.98
C PHE A 65 -17.83 -14.15 -24.47
N THR A 66 -18.88 -14.24 -25.28
CA THR A 66 -18.77 -14.38 -26.73
C THR A 66 -19.15 -13.05 -27.38
N ASP A 67 -18.32 -12.57 -28.30
CA ASP A 67 -18.60 -11.35 -29.06
C ASP A 67 -19.69 -11.59 -30.13
N ASN A 68 -20.24 -10.53 -30.72
CA ASN A 68 -21.30 -10.55 -31.72
C ASN A 68 -20.95 -11.37 -32.98
N GLY A 69 -19.66 -11.61 -33.23
CA GLY A 69 -19.14 -12.47 -34.30
C GLY A 69 -18.98 -13.95 -33.92
N GLY A 70 -19.43 -14.37 -32.74
CA GLY A 70 -19.32 -15.77 -32.28
C GLY A 70 -17.94 -16.16 -31.73
N ILE A 71 -17.01 -15.21 -31.60
CA ILE A 71 -15.67 -15.46 -31.06
C ILE A 71 -15.72 -15.48 -29.53
N PHE A 72 -15.27 -16.58 -28.93
CA PHE A 72 -15.19 -16.74 -27.48
C PHE A 72 -13.98 -15.98 -26.93
N ILE A 73 -14.23 -14.94 -26.13
CA ILE A 73 -13.19 -14.16 -25.48
C ILE A 73 -13.00 -14.71 -24.06
N LYS A 74 -11.86 -15.38 -23.85
CA LYS A 74 -11.45 -15.82 -22.52
C LYS A 74 -11.08 -14.61 -21.69
N ALA A 75 -11.61 -14.53 -20.47
CA ALA A 75 -11.23 -13.47 -19.55
C ALA A 75 -9.72 -13.54 -19.25
N PRO A 76 -9.00 -12.40 -19.25
CA PRO A 76 -7.60 -12.36 -18.88
C PRO A 76 -7.45 -12.83 -17.42
N ASP A 77 -6.40 -13.61 -17.17
CA ASP A 77 -6.10 -14.07 -15.81
C ASP A 77 -5.62 -12.88 -14.98
N ILE A 78 -6.41 -12.46 -13.99
CA ILE A 78 -6.01 -11.41 -13.06
C ILE A 78 -4.97 -12.03 -12.12
N GLN A 79 -3.69 -11.85 -12.46
CA GLN A 79 -2.61 -12.15 -11.53
C GLN A 79 -2.64 -11.11 -10.40
N TYR A 80 -3.12 -11.53 -9.23
CA TYR A 80 -2.90 -10.76 -8.01
C TYR A 80 -1.39 -10.61 -7.83
N LEU A 81 -0.95 -9.37 -7.63
CA LEU A 81 0.47 -9.04 -7.51
C LEU A 81 1.05 -9.84 -6.33
N ASN A 82 1.89 -10.85 -6.62
CA ASN A 82 2.50 -11.65 -5.57
C ASN A 82 3.53 -10.79 -4.85
N ILE A 83 3.19 -10.35 -3.64
CA ILE A 83 4.02 -9.49 -2.79
C ILE A 83 5.38 -10.11 -2.48
N LYS A 84 5.49 -11.45 -2.57
CA LYS A 84 6.74 -12.18 -2.34
C LYS A 84 7.73 -12.03 -3.51
N ASP A 85 7.25 -11.79 -4.72
CA ASP A 85 8.05 -11.83 -5.97
C ASP A 85 8.17 -10.45 -6.66
N ILE A 86 8.06 -9.36 -5.90
CA ILE A 86 8.25 -8.01 -6.44
C ILE A 86 9.75 -7.78 -6.70
N SER A 87 10.11 -7.50 -7.96
CA SER A 87 11.48 -7.11 -8.33
C SER A 87 11.87 -5.74 -7.74
N ASN A 88 13.18 -5.50 -7.57
CA ASN A 88 13.68 -4.21 -7.08
C ASN A 88 13.23 -3.02 -7.94
N SER A 89 13.12 -3.20 -9.26
CA SER A 89 12.62 -2.17 -10.19
C SER A 89 11.16 -1.81 -9.91
N ASN A 90 10.32 -2.80 -9.60
CA ASN A 90 8.92 -2.59 -9.29
C ASN A 90 8.74 -1.92 -7.92
N ILE A 91 9.63 -2.22 -6.96
CA ILE A 91 9.69 -1.55 -5.65
C ILE A 91 9.98 -0.06 -5.80
N GLU A 92 10.93 0.32 -6.66
CA GLU A 92 11.24 1.74 -6.91
C GLU A 92 10.05 2.50 -7.49
N ILE A 93 9.30 1.86 -8.39
CA ILE A 93 8.06 2.43 -8.95
C ILE A 93 6.98 2.56 -7.87
N LEU A 94 6.82 1.56 -6.99
CA LEU A 94 5.80 1.53 -5.94
C LEU A 94 6.09 2.48 -4.76
N LYS A 95 7.37 2.73 -4.44
CA LYS A 95 7.82 3.58 -3.34
C LYS A 95 7.06 4.91 -3.25
N PRO A 96 7.03 5.77 -4.28
CA PRO A 96 6.38 7.08 -4.18
C PRO A 96 4.87 6.98 -3.90
N PHE A 97 4.18 5.99 -4.45
CA PHE A 97 2.74 5.82 -4.25
C PHE A 97 2.42 5.38 -2.82
N ILE A 98 3.14 4.38 -2.31
CA ILE A 98 2.95 3.93 -0.92
C ILE A 98 3.34 5.04 0.05
N ARG A 99 4.41 5.79 -0.22
CA ARG A 99 4.79 6.96 0.59
C ARG A 99 3.70 8.02 0.62
N GLN A 100 3.17 8.42 -0.54
CA GLN A 100 2.09 9.41 -0.58
C GLN A 100 0.86 8.95 0.21
N LYS A 101 0.44 7.69 0.02
CA LYS A 101 -0.72 7.14 0.72
C LYS A 101 -0.49 7.06 2.22
N GLN A 102 0.70 6.64 2.65
CA GLN A 102 1.11 6.61 4.07
C GLN A 102 1.08 8.00 4.72
N ILE A 103 1.41 9.07 3.99
CA ILE A 103 1.43 10.45 4.51
C ILE A 103 0.02 11.07 4.50
N HIS A 104 -0.73 10.91 3.41
CA HIS A 104 -1.96 11.69 3.19
C HIS A 104 -3.24 10.90 3.50
N SER A 105 -3.25 9.58 3.30
CA SER A 105 -4.42 8.73 3.44
C SER A 105 -4.10 7.39 4.13
N PRO A 106 -3.51 7.38 5.34
CA PRO A 106 -3.11 6.14 6.01
C PRO A 106 -4.30 5.23 6.35
N ALA A 107 -5.49 5.80 6.57
CA ALA A 107 -6.72 5.03 6.84
C ALA A 107 -7.24 4.27 5.61
N GLU A 108 -6.83 4.66 4.41
CA GLU A 108 -7.23 4.03 3.15
C GLU A 108 -6.24 2.94 2.71
N MET A 109 -5.20 2.68 3.50
CA MET A 109 -4.21 1.64 3.19
C MET A 109 -4.76 0.27 3.54
N THR A 110 -4.69 -0.62 2.55
CA THR A 110 -5.01 -2.04 2.72
C THR A 110 -3.89 -2.77 3.47
N SER A 111 -4.22 -3.90 4.09
CA SER A 111 -3.24 -4.73 4.81
C SER A 111 -2.05 -5.16 3.94
N ASP A 112 -2.31 -5.38 2.64
CA ASP A 112 -1.28 -5.75 1.67
C ASP A 112 -0.35 -4.56 1.38
N GLU A 113 -0.87 -3.34 1.22
CA GLU A 113 -0.07 -2.11 1.06
C GLU A 113 0.78 -1.79 2.30
N ILE A 114 0.25 -2.02 3.50
CA ILE A 114 0.99 -1.86 4.76
C ILE A 114 2.15 -2.86 4.83
N THR A 115 1.89 -4.12 4.45
CA THR A 115 2.92 -5.18 4.45
C THR A 115 4.03 -4.87 3.45
N ILE A 116 3.67 -4.39 2.25
CA ILE A 116 4.62 -3.94 1.24
C ILE A 116 5.41 -2.74 1.78
N GLY A 117 4.74 -1.73 2.33
CA GLY A 117 5.38 -0.54 2.91
C GLY A 117 6.41 -0.89 3.98
N ASN A 118 6.07 -1.77 4.92
CA ASN A 118 6.98 -2.22 5.99
C ASN A 118 8.21 -2.99 5.47
N LYS A 119 8.13 -3.59 4.27
CA LYS A 119 9.26 -4.27 3.62
C LYS A 119 10.14 -3.29 2.83
N ILE A 120 9.54 -2.24 2.27
CA ILE A 120 10.20 -1.27 1.39
C ILE A 120 10.88 -0.15 2.18
N PHE A 121 10.28 0.27 3.28
CA PHE A 121 10.74 1.40 4.09
C PHE A 121 11.34 0.93 5.41
N SER A 122 12.43 1.58 5.81
CA SER A 122 12.98 1.43 7.15
C SER A 122 12.04 2.01 8.21
N ALA A 123 12.17 1.56 9.46
CA ALA A 123 11.39 2.10 10.57
C ALA A 123 11.57 3.62 10.73
N LEU A 124 12.75 4.15 10.40
CA LEU A 124 13.05 5.58 10.46
C LEU A 124 12.36 6.36 9.33
N GLU A 125 12.39 5.86 8.10
CA GLU A 125 11.62 6.45 6.99
C GLU A 125 10.12 6.43 7.29
N ILE A 126 9.60 5.37 7.92
CA ILE A 126 8.20 5.30 8.34
C ILE A 126 7.88 6.36 9.40
N ALA A 127 8.76 6.55 10.38
CA ALA A 127 8.59 7.60 11.39
C ALA A 127 8.63 9.00 10.77
N GLU A 128 9.53 9.23 9.81
CA GLU A 128 9.61 10.50 9.07
C GLU A 128 8.33 10.75 8.25
N MET A 129 7.84 9.76 7.51
CA MET A 129 6.56 9.84 6.80
C MET A 129 5.39 10.12 7.75
N ASN A 130 5.38 9.49 8.93
CA ASN A 130 4.37 9.77 9.96
C ASN A 130 4.46 11.22 10.46
N SER A 131 5.67 11.77 10.58
CA SER A 131 5.90 13.16 10.99
C SER A 131 5.41 14.18 9.96
N GLU A 132 5.39 13.81 8.67
CA GLU A 132 4.92 14.66 7.57
C GLU A 132 3.39 14.76 7.49
N ARG A 133 2.67 13.87 8.19
CA ARG A 133 1.21 13.75 8.13
C ARG A 133 0.50 15.04 8.54
N PRO A 134 -0.59 15.41 7.83
CA PRO A 134 -1.55 16.38 8.35
C PRO A 134 -2.35 15.74 9.49
N GLY A 135 -2.41 16.39 10.65
CA GLY A 135 -3.11 15.87 11.83
C GLY A 135 -2.21 15.78 13.06
N PHE A 136 -2.65 15.04 14.07
CA PHE A 136 -1.93 14.87 15.34
C PHE A 136 -1.62 13.39 15.58
N ASN A 137 -0.40 13.07 15.97
CA ASN A 137 -0.07 11.80 16.63
C ASN A 137 -0.14 11.93 18.16
N TYR A 138 0.24 13.11 18.68
CA TYR A 138 0.31 13.40 20.11
C TYR A 138 -0.63 14.55 20.51
N ALA A 139 -1.85 14.52 19.98
CA ALA A 139 -2.85 15.59 20.11
C ALA A 139 -3.00 16.08 21.56
N PHE A 140 -3.17 15.13 22.50
CA PHE A 140 -3.38 15.45 23.90
C PHE A 140 -2.20 16.22 24.49
N GLY A 141 -0.97 15.75 24.29
CA GLY A 141 0.23 16.45 24.78
C GLY A 141 0.37 17.84 24.15
N SER A 142 0.30 17.89 22.82
CA SER A 142 0.45 19.13 22.05
C SER A 142 -0.57 20.20 22.48
N ILE A 143 -1.86 19.85 22.57
CA ILE A 143 -2.94 20.78 22.95
C ILE A 143 -2.84 21.18 24.42
N VAL A 144 -2.62 20.22 25.33
CA VAL A 144 -2.50 20.49 26.77
C VAL A 144 -1.32 21.40 27.04
N SER A 145 -0.20 21.25 26.34
CA SER A 145 0.95 22.15 26.51
C SER A 145 0.60 23.61 26.19
N VAL A 146 -0.09 23.86 25.06
CA VAL A 146 -0.54 25.21 24.69
C VAL A 146 -1.51 25.75 25.74
N PHE A 147 -2.46 24.94 26.20
CA PHE A 147 -3.41 25.34 27.23
C PHE A 147 -2.72 25.70 28.56
N CYS A 148 -1.81 24.84 29.04
CA CYS A 148 -1.04 25.08 30.26
C CYS A 148 -0.16 26.35 30.16
N SER A 149 0.47 26.59 29.02
CA SER A 149 1.22 27.84 28.78
C SER A 149 0.30 29.07 28.76
N GLY A 150 -0.86 28.97 28.12
CA GLY A 150 -1.84 30.07 28.07
C GLY A 150 -2.41 30.41 29.44
N VAL A 151 -2.75 29.38 30.23
CA VAL A 151 -3.22 29.53 31.61
C VAL A 151 -2.14 30.14 32.49
N ALA A 152 -0.89 29.68 32.36
CA ALA A 152 0.23 30.26 33.11
C ALA A 152 0.44 31.74 32.78
N LEU A 153 0.41 32.10 31.49
CA LEU A 153 0.51 33.49 31.05
C LEU A 153 -0.62 34.35 31.62
N TYR A 154 -1.87 33.87 31.53
CA TYR A 154 -3.04 34.59 32.06
C TYR A 154 -2.90 34.89 33.56
N PHE A 155 -2.55 33.89 34.37
CA PHE A 155 -2.39 34.09 35.81
C PHE A 155 -1.25 35.05 36.16
N ILE A 156 -0.11 34.95 35.46
CA ILE A 156 1.01 35.87 35.64
C ILE A 156 0.62 37.30 35.28
N THR A 157 -0.17 37.51 34.22
CA THR A 157 -0.65 38.85 33.82
C THR A 157 -1.65 39.46 34.81
N ILE A 158 -2.43 38.65 35.52
CA ILE A 158 -3.39 39.16 36.54
C ILE A 158 -2.68 39.52 37.84
N SER A 159 -1.81 38.62 38.32
CA SER A 159 -0.98 38.89 39.48
C SER A 159 0.27 38.03 39.42
N PRO A 160 1.46 38.64 39.40
CA PRO A 160 2.73 37.91 39.36
C PRO A 160 2.90 36.91 40.51
N CYS A 161 2.27 37.16 41.66
CA CYS A 161 2.29 36.27 42.83
C CYS A 161 1.63 34.90 42.57
N PHE A 162 0.74 34.78 41.57
CA PHE A 162 0.14 33.49 41.21
C PHE A 162 1.12 32.48 40.61
N ILE A 163 2.36 32.90 40.30
CA ILE A 163 3.41 31.96 39.88
C ILE A 163 3.66 30.89 40.95
N ILE A 164 3.61 31.26 42.23
CA ILE A 164 3.83 30.36 43.38
C ILE A 164 2.59 29.50 43.64
N LEU A 165 1.40 29.99 43.29
CA LEU A 165 0.11 29.34 43.56
C LEU A 165 -0.36 28.37 42.46
N GLY A 166 0.46 28.11 41.44
CA GLY A 166 0.21 27.07 40.45
C GLY A 166 0.53 27.46 39.00
N ALA A 167 0.71 28.74 38.68
CA ALA A 167 1.08 29.12 37.32
C ALA A 167 2.49 28.65 36.95
N GLY A 168 3.42 28.58 37.92
CA GLY A 168 4.76 28.03 37.72
C GLY A 168 4.77 26.53 37.41
N SER A 169 3.95 25.73 38.10
CA SER A 169 3.86 24.29 37.82
C SER A 169 3.20 24.02 36.46
N SER A 170 2.20 24.82 36.08
CA SER A 170 1.61 24.78 34.73
C SER A 170 2.65 25.08 33.65
N LEU A 171 3.50 26.09 33.86
CA LEU A 171 4.55 26.47 32.92
C LEU A 171 5.62 25.38 32.77
N ILE A 172 6.06 24.78 33.89
CA ILE A 172 7.00 23.64 33.88
C ILE A 172 6.38 22.43 33.16
N THR A 173 5.12 22.12 33.46
CA THR A 173 4.40 21.00 32.84
C THR A 173 4.32 21.20 31.32
N SER A 174 3.98 22.41 30.88
CA SER A 174 3.95 22.76 29.47
C SER A 174 5.33 22.55 28.81
N LEU A 175 6.40 23.09 29.39
CA LEU A 175 7.78 22.92 28.89
C LEU A 175 8.15 21.45 28.71
N ILE A 176 7.88 20.61 29.71
CA ILE A 176 8.20 19.17 29.66
C ILE A 176 7.41 18.50 28.52
N ILE A 177 6.11 18.77 28.41
CA ILE A 177 5.26 18.17 27.38
C ILE A 177 5.69 18.63 25.98
N SER A 178 6.02 19.90 25.79
CA SER A 178 6.47 20.42 24.50
C SER A 178 7.83 19.84 24.10
N ILE A 179 8.81 19.77 25.01
CA ILE A 179 10.13 19.19 24.72
C ILE A 179 10.01 17.70 24.40
N THR A 180 9.23 16.96 25.20
CA THR A 180 9.02 15.53 24.96
C THR A 180 8.33 15.27 23.62
N THR A 181 7.35 16.08 23.24
CA THR A 181 6.69 15.99 21.93
C THR A 181 7.64 16.33 20.78
N LEU A 182 8.47 17.37 20.92
CA LEU A 182 9.43 17.76 19.88
C LEU A 182 10.54 16.72 19.66
N ASN A 183 10.92 15.98 20.71
CA ASN A 183 11.92 14.91 20.63
C ASN A 183 11.39 13.62 19.98
N LYS A 184 10.07 13.51 19.73
CA LYS A 184 9.50 12.36 19.05
C LYS A 184 9.64 12.50 17.55
N VAL A 185 10.32 11.53 16.93
CA VAL A 185 10.58 11.51 15.49
C VAL A 185 9.28 11.45 14.68
N ASP A 186 8.29 10.73 15.19
CA ASP A 186 6.97 10.53 14.59
C ASP A 186 5.95 11.63 14.96
N ALA A 187 6.36 12.68 15.68
CA ALA A 187 5.48 13.82 15.95
C ALA A 187 5.14 14.55 14.66
N THR A 188 3.85 14.79 14.43
CA THR A 188 3.38 15.42 13.19
C THR A 188 3.74 16.90 13.12
N LYS A 189 3.54 17.51 11.94
CA LYS A 189 3.69 18.96 11.76
C LYS A 189 2.83 19.76 12.75
N LEU A 190 1.59 19.35 13.02
CA LEU A 190 0.74 20.05 13.99
C LEU A 190 1.20 19.84 15.43
N ASP A 191 1.64 18.63 15.80
CA ASP A 191 2.21 18.36 17.13
C ASP A 191 3.39 19.30 17.42
N LYS A 192 4.31 19.39 16.45
CA LYS A 192 5.48 20.26 16.52
C LYS A 192 5.09 21.73 16.57
N MET A 193 4.15 22.17 15.72
CA MET A 193 3.67 23.56 15.71
C MET A 193 3.07 23.98 17.04
N PHE A 194 2.18 23.17 17.62
CA PHE A 194 1.58 23.45 18.92
C PHE A 194 2.64 23.47 20.03
N SER A 195 3.59 22.55 19.99
CA SER A 195 4.70 22.54 20.94
C SER A 195 5.54 23.82 20.84
N TYR A 196 5.85 24.32 19.64
CA TYR A 196 6.54 25.60 19.46
C TYR A 196 5.72 26.79 19.98
N ILE A 197 4.41 26.82 19.73
CA ILE A 197 3.52 27.86 20.26
C ILE A 197 3.53 27.84 21.79
N ALA A 198 3.43 26.66 22.40
CA ALA A 198 3.47 26.50 23.86
C ALA A 198 4.79 27.00 24.45
N LEU A 199 5.94 26.70 23.81
CA LEU A 199 7.24 27.22 24.21
C LEU A 199 7.31 28.75 24.09
N ALA A 200 6.85 29.31 22.97
CA ALA A 200 6.83 30.76 22.77
C ALA A 200 5.99 31.48 23.82
N LEU A 201 4.80 30.96 24.13
CA LEU A 201 3.95 31.47 25.22
C LEU A 201 4.64 31.36 26.58
N GLY A 202 5.37 30.27 26.84
CA GLY A 202 6.17 30.11 28.06
C GLY A 202 7.26 31.16 28.20
N VAL A 203 7.98 31.47 27.12
CA VAL A 203 8.99 32.54 27.09
C VAL A 203 8.36 33.90 27.38
N ILE A 204 7.22 34.21 26.74
CA ILE A 204 6.49 35.46 26.99
C ILE A 204 6.06 35.54 28.47
N ALA A 205 5.53 34.46 29.03
CA ALA A 205 5.12 34.40 30.43
C ALA A 205 6.27 34.68 31.40
N ILE A 206 7.47 34.13 31.13
CA ILE A 206 8.68 34.41 31.92
C ILE A 206 9.06 35.89 31.82
N VAL A 207 9.07 36.47 30.62
CA VAL A 207 9.42 37.89 30.42
C VAL A 207 8.44 38.81 31.14
N VAL A 208 7.14 38.53 31.04
CA VAL A 208 6.11 39.31 31.75
C VAL A 208 6.31 39.22 33.25
N TYR A 209 6.57 38.02 33.79
CA TYR A 209 6.82 37.83 35.21
C TYR A 209 8.02 38.65 35.71
N LEU A 210 9.15 38.59 35.00
CA LEU A 210 10.36 39.33 35.36
C LEU A 210 10.13 40.85 35.37
N ASN A 211 9.39 41.37 34.38
CA ASN A 211 9.06 42.80 34.30
C ASN A 211 8.00 43.26 35.31
N SER A 212 7.24 42.34 35.90
CA SER A 212 6.19 42.67 36.88
C SER A 212 6.67 42.56 38.34
N GLY A 213 7.93 42.16 38.53
CA GLY A 213 8.60 42.08 39.83
C GLY A 213 9.43 43.33 40.19
N GLU A 214 9.48 44.33 39.32
CA GLU A 214 9.93 45.70 39.62
C GLU A 214 8.75 46.55 40.14
#